data_AF-A0A031IC32-F1
#
_entry.id   AF-A0A031IC32-F1
#
_cell.length_a   1.000
_cell.length_b   1.000
_cell.length_c   1.000
_cell.angle_alpha   90.00
_cell.angle_beta   90.00
_cell.angle_gamma   90.00
#
_symmetry.space_group_name_H-M   'P 1'
#
loop_
_entity.id
_entity.type
_entity.pdbx_description
1 polymer ?
#
loop_
_entity_poly.entity_id
_entity_poly.type
_entity_poly.pdbx_seq_one_letter_code
_entity_poly.pdbx_strand_id
1 'polypeptide(L)'
;MWHPCAECTTSIRFVEAGALHIQSPTPEIYSYQSFEQLEQLLTSLLRVADYSVSCRATQSRYVTAPILASALLEQLKHRSAIDFIQHGVMTSHLQPIYDIQQNVLVANEALLRAADDNTPISPGVLFSTASKMGLHSRLDQRAREEAIRATHHIGGTTKTFINFLPSTIYNPEYCLRHTFEIVERYQVDPSRLVFEVVETEKIEDVNHLKHVFEQYKKQGIQVALDDVGAGFSTLDMLSLLQPDYIKIDRSFINHCDTNSENEAFLRKARYLTREMGIQILAEGIERQEELDFCRELGFDLGQGYLLGRPTPYAHLAKAQ
;
A
#
# COMPACT_ATOMS: atom_id res chain seq x y z
N MET A 1 18.03 4.52 -23.33
CA MET A 1 16.71 4.22 -23.93
C MET A 1 15.74 4.14 -22.76
N TRP A 2 14.79 5.07 -22.70
CA TRP A 2 13.86 5.23 -21.59
C TRP A 2 12.92 4.03 -21.48
N HIS A 3 12.84 3.41 -20.30
CA HIS A 3 11.69 2.60 -19.93
C HIS A 3 10.73 3.51 -19.15
N PRO A 4 9.57 3.94 -19.70
CA PRO A 4 8.50 4.42 -18.84
C PRO A 4 8.23 3.31 -17.83
N CYS A 5 8.00 3.62 -16.55
CA CYS A 5 7.75 2.65 -15.47
C CYS A 5 7.03 1.40 -16.02
N ALA A 6 7.80 0.37 -16.40
CA ALA A 6 7.28 -0.69 -17.27
C ALA A 6 6.15 -1.45 -16.52
N GLU A 7 6.29 -1.47 -15.20
CA GLU A 7 5.40 -2.05 -14.21
C GLU A 7 4.12 -1.25 -13.98
N CYS A 8 4.15 0.09 -14.09
CA CYS A 8 2.96 0.93 -13.92
C CYS A 8 1.95 0.73 -15.06
N THR A 9 2.43 0.31 -16.23
CA THR A 9 1.59 0.00 -17.41
C THR A 9 1.31 -1.49 -17.58
N THR A 10 1.89 -2.35 -16.73
CA THR A 10 1.65 -3.80 -16.79
C THR A 10 0.17 -4.09 -16.64
N SER A 11 -0.37 -4.80 -17.62
CA SER A 11 -1.73 -5.33 -17.61
C SER A 11 -1.68 -6.80 -18.00
N ILE A 12 -2.07 -7.64 -17.06
CA ILE A 12 -2.30 -9.06 -17.25
C ILE A 12 -3.73 -9.21 -17.78
N ARG A 13 -3.84 -9.76 -18.99
CA ARG A 13 -5.14 -10.05 -19.62
C ARG A 13 -5.28 -11.54 -19.80
N PHE A 14 -6.39 -12.06 -19.31
CA PHE A 14 -6.73 -13.47 -19.43
C PHE A 14 -7.57 -13.74 -20.67
N VAL A 15 -7.42 -14.95 -21.21
CA VAL A 15 -8.24 -15.47 -22.31
C VAL A 15 -9.05 -16.62 -21.74
N GLU A 16 -10.38 -16.47 -21.67
CA GLU A 16 -11.27 -17.48 -21.07
C GLU A 16 -11.49 -18.69 -21.98
N ALA A 17 -11.66 -18.44 -23.27
CA ALA A 17 -11.83 -19.46 -24.30
C ALA A 17 -10.91 -19.15 -25.49
N GLY A 18 -10.13 -20.14 -25.92
CA GLY A 18 -9.03 -19.93 -26.83
C GLY A 18 -8.22 -21.17 -27.14
N ALA A 19 -6.99 -20.93 -27.60
CA ALA A 19 -5.99 -21.95 -27.83
C ALA A 19 -4.72 -21.65 -27.02
N LEU A 20 -4.21 -22.66 -26.33
CA LEU A 20 -2.92 -22.67 -25.64
C LEU A 20 -1.86 -23.12 -26.65
N HIS A 21 -0.95 -22.22 -26.99
CA HIS A 21 0.19 -22.49 -27.85
C HIS A 21 1.41 -22.80 -27.00
N ILE A 22 2.01 -23.97 -27.18
CA ILE A 22 3.19 -24.43 -26.44
C ILE A 22 4.42 -24.26 -27.33
N GLN A 23 5.39 -23.48 -26.85
CA GLN A 23 6.68 -23.30 -27.50
C GLN A 23 7.64 -24.38 -27.00
N SER A 24 7.56 -25.54 -27.63
CA SER A 24 8.46 -26.67 -27.44
C SER A 24 9.18 -26.99 -28.76
N PRO A 25 10.17 -27.92 -28.79
CA PRO A 25 10.81 -28.35 -30.03
C PRO A 25 9.81 -28.86 -31.09
N THR A 26 8.66 -29.36 -30.67
CA THR A 26 7.51 -29.74 -31.51
C THR A 26 6.28 -28.94 -31.09
N PRO A 27 6.05 -27.75 -31.67
CA PRO A 27 4.98 -26.86 -31.23
C PRO A 27 3.61 -27.53 -31.23
N GLU A 28 2.92 -27.45 -30.09
CA GLU A 28 1.61 -28.04 -29.88
C GLU A 28 0.57 -26.95 -29.58
N ILE A 29 -0.69 -27.21 -29.98
CA ILE A 29 -1.81 -26.29 -29.78
C ILE A 29 -2.98 -27.06 -29.18
N TYR A 30 -3.44 -26.60 -28.02
CA TYR A 30 -4.58 -27.18 -27.31
C TYR A 30 -5.72 -26.17 -27.21
N SER A 31 -6.92 -26.54 -27.66
CA SER A 31 -8.11 -25.69 -27.50
C SER A 31 -8.70 -25.83 -26.10
N TYR A 32 -9.21 -24.74 -25.54
CA TYR A 32 -9.94 -24.72 -24.28
C TYR A 32 -11.12 -23.75 -24.34
N GLN A 33 -12.15 -24.03 -23.54
CA GLN A 33 -13.41 -23.26 -23.50
C GLN A 33 -13.65 -22.58 -22.15
N SER A 34 -12.83 -22.86 -21.14
CA SER A 34 -12.93 -22.26 -19.82
C SER A 34 -11.57 -22.16 -19.12
N PHE A 35 -11.49 -21.34 -18.08
CA PHE A 35 -10.32 -21.26 -17.21
C PHE A 35 -10.01 -22.58 -16.51
N GLU A 36 -11.03 -23.32 -16.06
CA GLU A 36 -10.85 -24.64 -15.44
C GLU A 36 -10.16 -25.62 -16.39
N GLN A 37 -10.58 -25.64 -17.66
CA GLN A 37 -9.94 -26.47 -18.68
C GLN A 37 -8.49 -26.02 -18.94
N LEU A 38 -8.24 -24.70 -18.99
CA LEU A 38 -6.89 -24.17 -19.15
C LEU A 38 -5.97 -24.55 -17.98
N GLU A 39 -6.46 -24.50 -16.74
CA GLU A 39 -5.71 -24.92 -15.55
C GLU A 39 -5.36 -26.42 -15.59
N GLN A 40 -6.29 -27.27 -16.04
CA GLN A 40 -6.04 -28.71 -16.22
C GLN A 40 -4.98 -28.98 -17.29
N LEU A 41 -5.02 -28.25 -18.41
CA LEU A 41 -4.01 -28.34 -19.47
C LEU A 41 -2.63 -27.95 -18.96
N LEU A 42 -2.52 -26.81 -18.26
CA LEU A 42 -1.26 -26.33 -17.69
C LEU A 42 -0.71 -27.27 -16.62
N THR A 43 -1.58 -27.79 -15.74
CA THR A 43 -1.19 -28.77 -14.72
C THR A 43 -0.64 -30.05 -15.35
N SER A 44 -1.23 -30.50 -16.45
CA SER A 44 -0.76 -31.67 -17.20
C SER A 44 0.58 -31.38 -17.90
N LEU A 45 0.73 -30.19 -18.49
CA LEU A 45 1.96 -29.74 -19.14
C LEU A 45 3.15 -29.70 -18.17
N LEU A 46 2.92 -29.16 -16.96
CA LEU A 46 3.94 -29.05 -15.91
C LEU A 46 4.44 -30.38 -15.37
N ARG A 47 3.72 -31.50 -15.59
CA ARG A 47 4.24 -32.85 -15.30
C ARG A 47 5.32 -33.29 -16.27
N VAL A 48 5.38 -32.67 -17.45
CA VAL A 48 6.36 -32.96 -18.51
C VAL A 48 7.52 -31.97 -18.43
N ALA A 49 7.23 -30.67 -18.58
CA ALA A 49 8.22 -29.60 -18.43
C ALA A 49 7.52 -28.24 -18.33
N ASP A 50 8.27 -27.23 -17.86
CA ASP A 50 7.80 -25.85 -17.80
C ASP A 50 8.13 -25.10 -19.10
N TYR A 51 7.29 -25.32 -20.12
CA TYR A 51 7.46 -24.67 -21.42
C TYR A 51 7.01 -23.23 -21.42
N SER A 52 7.53 -22.44 -22.37
CA SER A 52 6.93 -21.15 -22.71
C SER A 52 5.61 -21.38 -23.44
N VAL A 53 4.56 -20.68 -23.02
CA VAL A 53 3.20 -20.79 -23.54
C VAL A 53 2.62 -19.41 -23.85
N SER A 54 1.67 -19.38 -24.77
CA SER A 54 0.84 -18.19 -25.02
C SER A 54 -0.60 -18.60 -25.30
N CYS A 55 -1.55 -17.71 -24.98
CA CYS A 55 -2.97 -17.92 -25.21
C CYS A 55 -3.46 -17.05 -26.36
N ARG A 56 -4.19 -17.64 -27.30
CA ARG A 56 -4.88 -16.93 -28.39
C ARG A 56 -6.38 -16.99 -28.15
N ALA A 57 -7.05 -15.83 -28.19
CA ALA A 57 -8.50 -15.77 -28.03
C ALA A 57 -9.23 -16.33 -29.26
N THR A 58 -10.33 -17.06 -29.04
CA THR A 58 -11.15 -17.63 -30.14
C THR A 58 -11.80 -16.56 -31.00
N GLN A 59 -12.24 -15.45 -30.39
CA GLN A 59 -13.05 -14.41 -31.04
C GLN A 59 -12.26 -13.16 -31.46
N SER A 60 -10.93 -13.14 -31.29
CA SER A 60 -10.11 -11.99 -31.68
C SER A 60 -8.70 -12.39 -32.10
N ARG A 61 -7.97 -11.47 -32.73
CA ARG A 61 -6.54 -11.67 -33.04
C ARG A 61 -5.63 -11.46 -31.83
N TYR A 62 -6.20 -11.30 -30.63
CA TYR A 62 -5.43 -11.10 -29.42
C TYR A 62 -4.66 -12.37 -29.04
N VAL A 63 -3.36 -12.19 -28.77
CA VAL A 63 -2.45 -13.24 -28.30
C VAL A 63 -1.70 -12.68 -27.11
N THR A 64 -1.64 -13.43 -26.01
CA THR A 64 -0.86 -13.04 -24.84
C THR A 64 0.63 -13.10 -25.13
N ALA A 65 1.43 -12.30 -24.42
CA ALA A 65 2.87 -12.46 -24.44
C ALA A 65 3.25 -13.90 -24.00
N PRO A 66 4.33 -14.48 -24.57
CA PRO A 66 4.83 -15.77 -24.10
C PRO A 66 5.31 -15.68 -22.65
N ILE A 67 4.88 -16.64 -21.82
CA ILE A 67 5.28 -16.77 -20.42
C ILE A 67 5.47 -18.25 -20.07
N LEU A 68 6.12 -18.57 -18.95
CA LEU A 68 6.23 -19.96 -18.51
C LEU A 68 4.85 -20.53 -18.15
N ALA A 69 4.63 -21.82 -18.41
CA ALA A 69 3.38 -22.50 -18.07
C ALA A 69 3.10 -22.43 -16.56
N SER A 70 4.14 -22.51 -15.73
CA SER A 70 4.06 -22.35 -14.28
C SER A 70 3.58 -20.95 -13.88
N ALA A 71 4.12 -19.92 -14.54
CA ALA A 71 3.74 -18.53 -14.32
C ALA A 71 2.29 -18.26 -14.76
N LEU A 72 1.86 -18.80 -15.91
CA LEU A 72 0.47 -18.67 -16.36
C LEU A 72 -0.50 -19.36 -15.38
N LEU A 73 -0.16 -20.56 -14.91
CA LEU A 73 -0.98 -21.28 -13.94
C LEU A 73 -1.09 -20.51 -12.63
N GLU A 74 0.01 -19.93 -12.15
CA GLU A 74 -0.03 -19.08 -10.95
C GLU A 74 -0.88 -17.83 -11.17
N GLN A 75 -0.77 -17.15 -12.32
CA GLN A 75 -1.65 -16.02 -12.66
C GLN A 75 -3.13 -16.43 -12.67
N LEU A 76 -3.49 -17.62 -13.19
CA LEU A 76 -4.87 -18.11 -13.21
C LEU A 76 -5.42 -18.34 -11.81
N LYS A 77 -4.64 -18.95 -10.91
CA LYS A 77 -5.03 -19.16 -9.51
C LYS A 77 -5.36 -17.85 -8.78
N HIS A 78 -4.68 -16.75 -9.14
CA HIS A 78 -4.92 -15.42 -8.57
C HIS A 78 -5.75 -14.49 -9.47
N ARG A 79 -6.43 -15.03 -10.50
CA ARG A 79 -7.13 -14.25 -11.53
C ARG A 79 -8.08 -13.20 -10.96
N SER A 80 -8.87 -13.56 -9.95
CA SER A 80 -9.83 -12.64 -9.32
C SER A 80 -9.14 -11.43 -8.68
N ALA A 81 -8.06 -11.66 -7.92
CA ALA A 81 -7.29 -10.59 -7.31
C ALA A 81 -6.56 -9.73 -8.35
N ILE A 82 -6.00 -10.35 -9.40
CA ILE A 82 -5.36 -9.63 -10.52
C ILE A 82 -6.38 -8.72 -11.23
N ASP A 83 -7.56 -9.24 -11.56
CA ASP A 83 -8.61 -8.47 -12.21
C ASP A 83 -9.08 -7.31 -11.33
N PHE A 84 -9.26 -7.59 -10.02
CA PHE A 84 -9.61 -6.56 -9.05
C PHE A 84 -8.55 -5.45 -8.94
N ILE A 85 -7.26 -5.81 -8.84
CA ILE A 85 -6.14 -4.83 -8.80
C ILE A 85 -6.15 -3.96 -10.07
N GLN A 86 -6.54 -4.52 -11.22
CA GLN A 86 -6.53 -3.79 -12.47
C GLN A 86 -7.77 -2.94 -12.73
N HIS A 87 -8.95 -3.43 -12.35
CA HIS A 87 -10.25 -2.92 -12.80
C HIS A 87 -11.31 -2.84 -11.69
N GLY A 88 -11.13 -3.54 -10.57
CA GLY A 88 -12.10 -3.59 -9.48
C GLY A 88 -12.27 -2.25 -8.78
N VAL A 89 -13.46 -1.96 -8.25
CA VAL A 89 -13.75 -0.68 -7.57
C VAL A 89 -13.13 -0.71 -6.17
N MET A 90 -12.27 0.26 -5.87
CA MET A 90 -11.59 0.41 -4.57
C MET A 90 -12.28 1.48 -3.73
N THR A 91 -12.14 1.36 -2.41
CA THR A 91 -12.58 2.37 -1.44
C THR A 91 -11.57 2.48 -0.31
N SER A 92 -11.51 3.64 0.34
CA SER A 92 -10.72 3.82 1.57
C SER A 92 -11.59 3.64 2.80
N HIS A 93 -11.10 2.86 3.76
CA HIS A 93 -11.56 2.98 5.14
C HIS A 93 -10.63 3.95 5.86
N LEU A 94 -11.20 4.92 6.56
CA LEU A 94 -10.47 5.91 7.33
C LEU A 94 -10.44 5.48 8.80
N GLN A 95 -9.23 5.35 9.34
CA GLN A 95 -9.03 5.12 10.77
C GLN A 95 -8.60 6.43 11.45
N PRO A 96 -9.26 6.86 12.52
CA PRO A 96 -8.98 8.16 13.11
C PRO A 96 -7.65 8.16 13.88
N ILE A 97 -6.94 9.28 13.75
CA ILE A 97 -5.72 9.62 14.48
C ILE A 97 -6.01 10.86 15.33
N TYR A 98 -5.83 10.73 16.64
CA TYR A 98 -6.12 11.78 17.60
C TYR A 98 -4.84 12.46 18.06
N ASP A 99 -4.90 13.78 18.26
CA ASP A 99 -4.03 14.43 19.24
C ASP A 99 -4.48 13.93 20.61
N ILE A 100 -3.65 13.10 21.22
CA ILE A 100 -4.02 12.41 22.46
C ILE A 100 -3.90 13.33 23.68
N GLN A 101 -3.16 14.44 23.58
CA GLN A 101 -3.04 15.43 24.66
C GLN A 101 -4.31 16.30 24.73
N GLN A 102 -4.85 16.68 23.57
CA GLN A 102 -6.02 17.55 23.47
C GLN A 102 -7.32 16.77 23.30
N ASN A 103 -7.23 15.47 23.00
CA ASN A 103 -8.36 14.59 22.68
C ASN A 103 -9.17 15.10 21.48
N VAL A 104 -8.48 15.51 20.42
CA VAL A 104 -9.07 16.06 19.19
C VAL A 104 -8.67 15.21 17.99
N LEU A 105 -9.62 14.94 17.09
CA LEU A 105 -9.34 14.28 15.81
C LEU A 105 -8.53 15.23 14.92
N VAL A 106 -7.33 14.82 14.52
CA VAL A 106 -6.43 15.66 13.69
C VAL A 106 -6.14 15.06 12.32
N ALA A 107 -6.19 13.73 12.20
CA ALA A 107 -5.93 13.05 10.95
C ALA A 107 -6.73 11.74 10.84
N ASN A 108 -6.70 11.14 9.66
CA ASN A 108 -7.10 9.75 9.47
C ASN A 108 -6.02 9.01 8.68
N GLU A 109 -5.85 7.73 8.90
CA GLU A 109 -5.11 6.85 7.98
C GLU A 109 -6.05 6.26 6.94
N ALA A 110 -5.67 6.34 5.66
CA ALA A 110 -6.42 5.77 4.56
C ALA A 110 -5.99 4.32 4.28
N LEU A 111 -6.87 3.40 4.63
CA LEU A 111 -6.66 1.97 4.47
C LEU A 111 -7.47 1.43 3.28
N LEU A 112 -6.78 0.98 2.23
CA LEU A 112 -7.41 0.46 1.02
C LEU A 112 -8.27 -0.77 1.30
N ARG A 113 -9.49 -0.80 0.75
CA ARG A 113 -10.41 -1.94 0.77
C ARG A 113 -11.02 -2.17 -0.60
N ALA A 114 -11.47 -3.39 -0.84
CA ALA A 114 -12.37 -3.66 -1.94
C ALA A 114 -13.75 -3.04 -1.65
N ALA A 115 -14.34 -2.35 -2.62
CA ALA A 115 -15.64 -1.69 -2.42
C ALA A 115 -16.85 -2.63 -2.56
N ASP A 116 -16.65 -3.80 -3.15
CA ASP A 116 -17.72 -4.78 -3.38
C ASP A 116 -17.78 -5.82 -2.26
N ASP A 117 -18.86 -5.77 -1.47
CA ASP A 117 -19.13 -6.75 -0.42
C ASP A 117 -19.37 -8.17 -0.98
N ASN A 118 -19.70 -8.31 -2.27
CA ASN A 118 -19.92 -9.62 -2.90
C ASN A 118 -18.62 -10.32 -3.30
N THR A 119 -17.50 -9.60 -3.32
CA THR A 119 -16.17 -10.16 -3.60
C THR A 119 -15.20 -9.69 -2.51
N PRO A 120 -15.32 -10.20 -1.27
CA PRO A 120 -14.48 -9.75 -0.16
C PRO A 120 -13.05 -10.27 -0.35
N ILE A 121 -12.25 -9.54 -1.13
CA ILE A 121 -10.81 -9.77 -1.24
C ILE A 121 -10.14 -9.01 -0.10
N SER A 122 -9.47 -9.72 0.79
CA SER A 122 -8.76 -9.07 1.89
C SER A 122 -7.60 -8.21 1.34
N PRO A 123 -7.26 -7.08 2.00
CA PRO A 123 -6.10 -6.28 1.61
C PRO A 123 -4.81 -7.09 1.53
N GLY A 124 -4.59 -8.03 2.46
CA GLY A 124 -3.42 -8.92 2.43
C GLY A 124 -3.34 -9.78 1.17
N VAL A 125 -4.47 -10.26 0.65
CA VAL A 125 -4.50 -10.96 -0.66
C VAL A 125 -4.14 -9.99 -1.78
N LEU A 126 -4.69 -8.77 -1.80
CA LEU A 126 -4.35 -7.77 -2.83
C LEU A 126 -2.86 -7.46 -2.87
N PHE A 127 -2.26 -7.12 -1.72
CA PHE A 127 -0.83 -6.78 -1.65
C PHE A 127 0.07 -7.98 -2.00
N SER A 128 -0.24 -9.17 -1.47
CA SER A 128 0.55 -10.37 -1.78
C SER A 128 0.44 -10.80 -3.25
N THR A 129 -0.75 -10.74 -3.85
CA THR A 129 -0.93 -10.98 -5.30
C THR A 129 -0.21 -9.89 -6.10
N ALA A 130 -0.33 -8.62 -5.73
CA ALA A 130 0.31 -7.53 -6.45
C ALA A 130 1.84 -7.66 -6.47
N SER A 131 2.44 -8.03 -5.32
CA SER A 131 3.88 -8.31 -5.22
C SER A 131 4.28 -9.48 -6.13
N LYS A 132 3.60 -10.63 -6.01
CA LYS A 132 3.93 -11.84 -6.81
C LYS A 132 3.74 -11.65 -8.33
N MET A 133 2.81 -10.79 -8.73
CA MET A 133 2.42 -10.61 -10.14
C MET A 133 3.05 -9.37 -10.80
N GLY A 134 3.87 -8.61 -10.09
CA GLY A 134 4.44 -7.36 -10.61
C GLY A 134 3.41 -6.25 -10.82
N LEU A 135 2.33 -6.25 -10.02
CA LEU A 135 1.25 -5.25 -10.04
C LEU A 135 1.30 -4.27 -8.86
N HIS A 136 2.35 -4.33 -8.03
CA HIS A 136 2.51 -3.49 -6.84
C HIS A 136 2.47 -1.99 -7.18
N SER A 137 3.20 -1.55 -8.21
CA SER A 137 3.13 -0.16 -8.73
C SER A 137 1.71 0.27 -9.10
N ARG A 138 0.93 -0.62 -9.71
CA ARG A 138 -0.46 -0.34 -10.10
C ARG A 138 -1.39 -0.26 -8.88
N LEU A 139 -1.28 -1.21 -7.95
CA LEU A 139 -2.10 -1.20 -6.73
C LEU A 139 -1.82 0.05 -5.89
N ASP A 140 -0.56 0.39 -5.71
CA ASP A 140 -0.08 1.54 -4.95
C ASP A 140 -0.56 2.88 -5.56
N GLN A 141 -0.45 3.05 -6.88
CA GLN A 141 -1.01 4.22 -7.57
C GLN A 141 -2.52 4.38 -7.33
N ARG A 142 -3.27 3.28 -7.46
CA ARG A 142 -4.72 3.30 -7.24
C ARG A 142 -5.09 3.55 -5.78
N ALA A 143 -4.30 3.03 -4.84
CA ALA A 143 -4.47 3.28 -3.41
C ALA A 143 -4.30 4.77 -3.09
N ARG A 144 -3.25 5.41 -3.63
CA ARG A 144 -3.02 6.86 -3.48
C ARG A 144 -4.15 7.69 -4.06
N GLU A 145 -4.59 7.36 -5.28
CA GLU A 145 -5.69 8.08 -5.93
C GLU A 145 -6.98 8.00 -5.10
N GLU A 146 -7.31 6.82 -4.58
CA GLU A 146 -8.49 6.61 -3.75
C GLU A 146 -8.39 7.37 -2.42
N ALA A 147 -7.22 7.37 -1.77
CA ALA A 147 -7.01 8.10 -0.53
C ALA A 147 -7.10 9.63 -0.71
N ILE A 148 -6.59 10.18 -1.82
CA ILE A 148 -6.74 11.60 -2.15
C ILE A 148 -8.22 11.93 -2.41
N ARG A 149 -8.94 11.06 -3.11
CA ARG A 149 -10.39 11.19 -3.33
C ARG A 149 -11.17 11.18 -2.00
N ALA A 150 -10.81 10.30 -1.08
CA ALA A 150 -11.39 10.26 0.27
C ALA A 150 -11.08 11.54 1.06
N THR A 151 -9.86 12.07 0.95
CA THR A 151 -9.45 13.34 1.59
C THR A 151 -10.28 14.52 1.10
N HIS A 152 -10.52 14.59 -0.21
CA HIS A 152 -11.44 15.57 -0.81
C HIS A 152 -12.86 15.39 -0.27
N HIS A 153 -13.34 14.14 -0.19
CA HIS A 153 -14.69 13.85 0.27
C HIS A 153 -14.93 14.32 1.70
N ILE A 154 -14.02 14.03 2.64
CA ILE A 154 -14.21 14.38 4.05
C ILE A 154 -14.15 15.90 4.30
N GLY A 155 -13.47 16.67 3.44
CA GLY A 155 -13.38 18.13 3.59
C GLY A 155 -12.65 18.57 4.86
N GLY A 156 -12.85 19.84 5.24
CA GLY A 156 -12.27 20.42 6.45
C GLY A 156 -10.74 20.51 6.47
N THR A 157 -10.17 20.49 7.68
CA THR A 157 -8.73 20.65 7.94
C THR A 157 -8.05 19.34 8.35
N THR A 158 -8.81 18.25 8.47
CA THR A 158 -8.28 16.94 8.89
C THR A 158 -7.28 16.41 7.85
N LYS A 159 -6.13 15.95 8.33
CA LYS A 159 -5.09 15.35 7.49
C LYS A 159 -5.45 13.91 7.10
N THR A 160 -4.79 13.38 6.09
CA THR A 160 -4.91 11.98 5.65
C THR A 160 -3.52 11.39 5.46
N PHE A 161 -3.24 10.33 6.20
CA PHE A 161 -2.05 9.50 6.09
C PHE A 161 -2.29 8.48 4.96
N ILE A 162 -1.34 8.41 4.02
CA ILE A 162 -1.43 7.63 2.80
C ILE A 162 -0.17 6.78 2.67
N ASN A 163 -0.37 5.47 2.77
CA ASN A 163 0.63 4.46 2.51
C ASN A 163 1.21 4.56 1.09
N PHE A 164 2.53 4.45 0.96
CA PHE A 164 3.20 4.26 -0.32
C PHE A 164 4.38 3.28 -0.23
N LEU A 165 4.69 2.66 -1.38
CA LEU A 165 5.83 1.76 -1.55
C LEU A 165 7.00 2.51 -2.21
N PRO A 166 8.15 2.74 -1.55
CA PRO A 166 9.29 3.41 -2.18
C PRO A 166 9.79 2.69 -3.44
N SER A 167 9.74 1.35 -3.47
CA SER A 167 10.15 0.54 -4.62
C SER A 167 9.35 0.82 -5.90
N THR A 168 8.14 1.38 -5.82
CA THR A 168 7.35 1.76 -7.00
C THR A 168 7.75 3.11 -7.57
N ILE A 169 8.61 3.87 -6.88
CA ILE A 169 8.94 5.27 -7.17
C ILE A 169 10.39 5.39 -7.66
N TYR A 170 10.76 4.65 -8.70
CA TYR A 170 12.13 4.65 -9.24
C TYR A 170 12.69 6.03 -9.62
N ASN A 171 11.86 6.88 -10.23
CA ASN A 171 12.19 8.26 -10.54
C ASN A 171 11.13 9.16 -9.89
N PRO A 172 11.41 9.75 -8.72
CA PRO A 172 10.42 10.53 -7.98
C PRO A 172 9.79 11.68 -8.77
N GLU A 173 10.58 12.41 -9.58
CA GLU A 173 10.07 13.51 -10.42
C GLU A 173 9.08 13.06 -11.48
N TYR A 174 9.22 11.83 -11.99
CA TYR A 174 8.34 11.28 -13.00
C TYR A 174 7.16 10.51 -12.38
N CYS A 175 7.45 9.59 -11.45
CA CYS A 175 6.47 8.69 -10.85
C CYS A 175 5.43 9.44 -10.00
N LEU A 176 5.83 10.51 -9.29
CA LEU A 176 4.92 11.27 -8.45
C LEU A 176 4.08 12.31 -9.20
N ARG A 177 4.40 12.59 -10.46
CA ARG A 177 3.65 13.57 -11.27
C ARG A 177 2.16 13.25 -11.29
N HIS A 178 1.81 11.97 -11.48
CA HIS A 178 0.42 11.54 -11.49
C HIS A 178 -0.27 11.78 -10.13
N THR A 179 0.43 11.51 -9.02
CA THR A 179 -0.07 11.83 -7.68
C THR A 179 -0.40 13.31 -7.57
N PHE A 180 0.51 14.20 -7.99
CA PHE A 180 0.31 15.65 -7.91
C PHE A 180 -0.82 16.13 -8.84
N GLU A 181 -0.93 15.57 -10.05
CA GLU A 181 -2.06 15.83 -10.96
C GLU A 181 -3.41 15.44 -10.31
N ILE A 182 -3.45 14.35 -9.55
CA ILE A 182 -4.66 13.94 -8.82
C ILE A 182 -4.97 14.91 -7.68
N VAL A 183 -3.96 15.33 -6.90
CA VAL A 183 -4.12 16.33 -5.82
C VAL A 183 -4.70 17.63 -6.37
N GLU A 184 -4.16 18.13 -7.49
CA GLU A 184 -4.67 19.32 -8.18
C GLU A 184 -6.09 19.12 -8.71
N ARG A 185 -6.36 17.98 -9.36
CA ARG A 185 -7.68 17.65 -9.92
C ARG A 185 -8.78 17.65 -8.87
N TYR A 186 -8.51 17.10 -7.68
CA TYR A 186 -9.45 17.09 -6.57
C TYR A 186 -9.37 18.35 -5.68
N GLN A 187 -8.50 19.30 -6.02
CA GLN A 187 -8.30 20.55 -5.27
C GLN A 187 -8.06 20.32 -3.77
N VAL A 188 -7.28 19.27 -3.46
CA VAL A 188 -6.90 18.97 -2.07
C VAL A 188 -5.70 19.84 -1.70
N ASP A 189 -5.78 20.52 -0.55
CA ASP A 189 -4.63 21.22 0.02
C ASP A 189 -3.52 20.19 0.32
N PRO A 190 -2.33 20.29 -0.31
CA PRO A 190 -1.23 19.36 -0.10
C PRO A 190 -0.82 19.22 1.37
N SER A 191 -1.00 20.26 2.19
CA SER A 191 -0.69 20.23 3.62
C SER A 191 -1.60 19.30 4.43
N ARG A 192 -2.70 18.83 3.83
CA ARG A 192 -3.59 17.80 4.40
C ARG A 192 -3.12 16.38 4.11
N LEU A 193 -2.08 16.19 3.30
CA LEU A 193 -1.59 14.87 2.93
C LEU A 193 -0.30 14.56 3.68
N VAL A 194 -0.25 13.36 4.26
CA VAL A 194 0.94 12.77 4.86
C VAL A 194 1.24 11.46 4.14
N PHE A 195 2.38 11.34 3.47
CA PHE A 195 2.77 10.09 2.82
C PHE A 195 3.66 9.26 3.74
N GLU A 196 3.23 8.04 4.06
CA GLU A 196 3.93 7.15 4.96
C GLU A 196 4.53 5.96 4.21
N VAL A 197 5.78 5.64 4.55
CA VAL A 197 6.50 4.49 3.99
C VAL A 197 6.06 3.24 4.73
N VAL A 198 5.51 2.25 4.02
CA VAL A 198 5.07 0.99 4.65
C VAL A 198 6.23 0.14 5.18
N GLU A 199 5.98 -0.65 6.24
CA GLU A 199 6.98 -1.52 6.89
C GLU A 199 7.61 -2.60 6.00
N THR A 200 6.83 -3.15 5.07
CA THR A 200 7.22 -4.35 4.31
C THR A 200 8.35 -4.08 3.32
N GLU A 201 8.68 -2.81 3.10
CA GLU A 201 9.71 -2.39 2.19
C GLU A 201 11.05 -2.30 2.91
N LYS A 202 11.96 -3.20 2.56
CA LYS A 202 13.35 -3.09 2.98
C LYS A 202 13.93 -1.80 2.39
N ILE A 203 14.30 -0.87 3.27
CA ILE A 203 14.97 0.37 2.86
C ILE A 203 16.41 0.02 2.45
N GLU A 204 16.58 -0.34 1.17
CA GLU A 204 17.90 -0.67 0.62
C GLU A 204 18.71 0.58 0.27
N ASP A 205 18.02 1.64 -0.16
CA ASP A 205 18.62 2.92 -0.53
C ASP A 205 17.95 4.08 0.21
N VAL A 206 18.55 4.46 1.35
CA VAL A 206 18.10 5.60 2.17
C VAL A 206 18.19 6.92 1.39
N ASN A 207 19.16 7.08 0.48
CA ASN A 207 19.27 8.30 -0.32
C ASN A 207 18.13 8.41 -1.33
N HIS A 208 17.74 7.29 -1.92
CA HIS A 208 16.57 7.24 -2.79
C HIS A 208 15.30 7.61 -2.03
N LEU A 209 15.07 7.01 -0.85
CA LEU A 209 13.91 7.35 -0.02
C LEU A 209 13.91 8.83 0.40
N LYS A 210 15.08 9.37 0.76
CA LYS A 210 15.24 10.79 1.03
C LYS A 210 14.82 11.65 -0.15
N HIS A 211 15.22 11.28 -1.37
CA HIS A 211 14.84 11.98 -2.59
C HIS A 211 13.33 11.94 -2.83
N VAL A 212 12.67 10.80 -2.56
CA VAL A 212 11.20 10.67 -2.59
C VAL A 212 10.56 11.65 -1.60
N PHE A 213 11.04 11.69 -0.36
CA PHE A 213 10.55 12.61 0.68
C PHE A 213 10.71 14.08 0.26
N GLU A 214 11.87 14.45 -0.28
CA GLU A 214 12.12 15.80 -0.78
C GLU A 214 11.14 16.20 -1.88
N GLN A 215 10.77 15.30 -2.80
CA GLN A 215 9.77 15.60 -3.83
C GLN A 215 8.37 15.83 -3.24
N TYR A 216 7.94 15.04 -2.25
CA TYR A 216 6.68 15.29 -1.56
C TYR A 216 6.71 16.65 -0.83
N LYS A 217 7.76 16.90 -0.04
CA LYS A 217 7.90 18.16 0.71
C LYS A 217 7.92 19.40 -0.17
N LYS A 218 8.53 19.33 -1.37
CA LYS A 218 8.50 20.43 -2.36
C LYS A 218 7.08 20.80 -2.81
N GLN A 219 6.13 19.88 -2.74
CA GLN A 219 4.72 20.13 -3.05
C GLN A 219 3.89 20.54 -1.82
N GLY A 220 4.52 20.75 -0.65
CA GLY A 220 3.82 21.04 0.60
C GLY A 220 3.18 19.83 1.27
N ILE A 221 3.52 18.62 0.81
CA ILE A 221 3.04 17.35 1.37
C ILE A 221 4.01 16.90 2.46
N GLN A 222 3.47 16.43 3.58
CA GLN A 222 4.26 15.92 4.70
C GLN A 222 4.57 14.43 4.53
N VAL A 223 5.55 13.92 5.26
CA VAL A 223 5.97 12.52 5.19
C VAL A 223 6.13 11.87 6.55
N ALA A 224 5.87 10.57 6.61
CA ALA A 224 5.98 9.76 7.81
C ALA A 224 6.85 8.51 7.59
N LEU A 225 7.48 8.04 8.66
CA LEU A 225 8.01 6.68 8.73
C LEU A 225 7.07 5.81 9.55
N ASP A 226 6.65 4.70 8.96
CA ASP A 226 5.78 3.73 9.62
C ASP A 226 6.58 2.67 10.38
N ASP A 227 5.92 2.05 11.36
CA ASP A 227 6.41 0.91 12.17
C ASP A 227 7.82 1.06 12.75
N VAL A 228 8.18 2.27 13.22
CA VAL A 228 9.50 2.53 13.79
C VAL A 228 9.73 1.70 15.06
N GLY A 229 10.83 0.95 15.05
CA GLY A 229 11.18 0.00 16.10
C GLY A 229 10.99 -1.46 15.70
N ALA A 230 10.13 -1.72 14.71
CA ALA A 230 9.94 -3.02 14.08
C ALA A 230 10.56 -3.05 12.67
N GLY A 231 10.94 -4.24 12.20
CA GLY A 231 11.41 -4.42 10.82
C GLY A 231 12.66 -3.61 10.46
N PHE A 232 12.56 -2.80 9.40
CA PHE A 232 13.68 -2.06 8.81
C PHE A 232 13.75 -0.59 9.24
N SER A 233 12.67 -0.01 9.78
CA SER A 233 12.59 1.38 10.22
C SER A 233 13.20 1.55 11.63
N THR A 234 14.38 2.17 11.72
CA THR A 234 15.06 2.38 13.01
C THR A 234 15.10 3.85 13.41
N LEU A 235 15.27 4.11 14.71
CA LEU A 235 15.46 5.48 15.22
C LEU A 235 16.67 6.21 14.61
N ASP A 236 17.67 5.46 14.10
CA ASP A 236 18.84 6.07 13.46
C ASP A 236 18.47 6.72 12.11
N MET A 237 17.44 6.23 11.43
CA MET A 237 16.97 6.76 10.16
C MET A 237 16.38 8.17 10.27
N LEU A 238 15.91 8.57 11.45
CA LEU A 238 15.31 9.88 11.66
C LEU A 238 16.28 11.01 11.30
N SER A 239 17.56 10.84 11.64
CA SER A 239 18.60 11.84 11.39
C SER A 239 18.89 12.02 9.90
N LEU A 240 18.72 10.95 9.12
CA LEU A 240 19.01 10.90 7.70
C LEU A 240 17.82 11.40 6.86
N LEU A 241 16.61 10.99 7.23
CA LEU A 241 15.38 11.22 6.47
C LEU A 241 14.62 12.46 6.93
N GLN A 242 14.73 12.84 8.21
CA GLN A 242 14.05 13.98 8.83
C GLN A 242 12.55 14.02 8.46
N PRO A 243 11.77 12.95 8.75
CA PRO A 243 10.35 12.94 8.45
C PRO A 243 9.58 13.95 9.32
N ASP A 244 8.35 14.29 8.93
CA ASP A 244 7.48 15.15 9.74
C ASP A 244 6.83 14.34 10.88
N TYR A 245 6.58 13.05 10.63
CA TYR A 245 5.97 12.12 11.57
C TYR A 245 6.75 10.81 11.68
N ILE A 246 6.65 10.16 12.82
CA ILE A 246 6.95 8.73 12.96
C ILE A 246 5.77 8.03 13.62
N LYS A 247 5.55 6.77 13.23
CA LYS A 247 4.56 5.90 13.83
C LYS A 247 5.31 4.77 14.55
N ILE A 248 5.02 4.59 15.82
CA ILE A 248 5.63 3.54 16.65
C ILE A 248 4.76 2.31 16.55
N ASP A 249 5.35 1.21 16.07
CA ASP A 249 4.65 -0.06 15.86
C ASP A 249 3.97 -0.55 17.15
N ARG A 250 2.82 -1.18 16.96
CA ARG A 250 1.99 -1.73 18.03
C ARG A 250 2.72 -2.71 18.94
N SER A 251 3.78 -3.39 18.50
CA SER A 251 4.53 -4.33 19.36
C SER A 251 5.23 -3.63 20.53
N PHE A 252 5.56 -2.34 20.38
CA PHE A 252 6.08 -1.52 21.48
C PHE A 252 4.97 -0.89 22.32
N ILE A 253 3.79 -0.67 21.75
CA ILE A 253 2.66 -0.04 22.46
C ILE A 253 1.88 -1.06 23.29
N ASN A 254 1.73 -2.29 22.80
CA ASN A 254 1.01 -3.36 23.48
C ASN A 254 1.60 -3.61 24.88
N HIS A 255 0.77 -3.42 25.91
CA HIS A 255 1.15 -3.55 27.32
C HIS A 255 2.39 -2.72 27.74
N CYS A 256 2.65 -1.59 27.06
CA CYS A 256 3.78 -0.71 27.35
C CYS A 256 3.77 -0.13 28.78
N ASP A 257 2.60 -0.06 29.41
CA ASP A 257 2.38 0.36 30.81
C ASP A 257 3.02 -0.59 31.84
N THR A 258 3.30 -1.83 31.45
CA THR A 258 3.82 -2.87 32.36
C THR A 258 5.11 -3.54 31.89
N ASN A 259 5.59 -3.18 30.69
CA ASN A 259 6.79 -3.74 30.09
C ASN A 259 7.94 -2.71 30.11
N SER A 260 8.93 -2.96 30.96
CA SER A 260 10.08 -2.06 31.15
C SER A 260 10.99 -1.92 29.92
N GLU A 261 11.08 -2.94 29.06
CA GLU A 261 11.86 -2.88 27.82
C GLU A 261 11.17 -1.96 26.79
N ASN A 262 9.87 -2.12 26.61
CA ASN A 262 9.06 -1.25 25.76
C ASN A 262 9.07 0.19 26.29
N GLU A 263 8.90 0.40 27.60
CA GLU A 263 9.01 1.72 28.23
C GLU A 263 10.34 2.40 27.90
N ALA A 264 11.47 1.70 28.06
CA ALA A 264 12.79 2.26 27.80
C ALA A 264 12.96 2.69 26.34
N PHE A 265 12.46 1.87 25.40
CA PHE A 265 12.44 2.21 23.98
C PHE A 265 11.58 3.45 23.70
N LEU A 266 10.34 3.48 24.20
CA LEU A 266 9.40 4.58 23.97
C LEU A 266 9.91 5.91 24.54
N ARG A 267 10.55 5.89 25.72
CA ARG A 267 11.21 7.08 26.29
C ARG A 267 12.34 7.59 25.39
N LYS A 268 13.18 6.69 24.85
CA LYS A 268 14.24 7.05 23.91
C LYS A 268 13.67 7.63 22.61
N ALA A 269 12.66 6.97 22.03
CA ALA A 269 11.99 7.43 20.82
C ALA A 269 11.38 8.82 21.01
N ARG A 270 10.71 9.06 22.15
CA ARG A 270 10.13 10.36 22.44
C ARG A 270 11.19 11.45 22.62
N TYR A 271 12.27 11.15 23.34
CA TYR A 271 13.38 12.09 23.51
C TYR A 271 13.94 12.52 22.15
N LEU A 272 14.26 11.56 21.27
CA LEU A 272 14.83 11.86 19.95
C LEU A 272 13.87 12.67 19.07
N THR A 273 12.60 12.25 18.99
CA THR A 273 11.61 12.97 18.18
C THR A 273 11.43 14.42 18.63
N ARG A 274 11.40 14.67 19.95
CA ARG A 274 11.33 16.01 20.51
C ARG A 274 12.53 16.88 20.14
N GLU A 275 13.75 16.36 20.28
CA GLU A 275 14.98 17.10 19.93
C GLU A 275 15.03 17.46 18.43
N MET A 276 14.38 16.66 17.59
CA MET A 276 14.38 16.82 16.14
C MET A 276 13.15 17.55 15.60
N GLY A 277 12.17 17.89 16.44
CA GLY A 277 10.92 18.51 16.02
C GLY A 277 10.00 17.59 15.20
N ILE A 278 10.11 16.28 15.39
CA ILE A 278 9.32 15.24 14.71
C ILE A 278 8.10 14.91 15.57
N GLN A 279 6.91 14.80 14.95
CA GLN A 279 5.72 14.36 15.67
C GLN A 279 5.72 12.83 15.84
N ILE A 280 5.42 12.35 17.05
CA ILE A 280 5.37 10.91 17.35
C ILE A 280 3.93 10.42 17.50
N LEU A 281 3.63 9.29 16.87
CA LEU A 281 2.33 8.62 16.89
C LEU A 281 2.46 7.22 17.48
N ALA A 282 1.63 6.87 18.47
CA ALA A 282 1.54 5.52 19.03
C ALA A 282 0.44 4.71 18.33
N GLU A 283 0.81 3.59 17.71
CA GLU A 283 -0.13 2.72 17.01
C GLU A 283 -0.65 1.56 17.85
N GLY A 284 -1.84 1.08 17.48
CA GLY A 284 -2.42 -0.11 18.10
C GLY A 284 -2.80 0.08 19.56
N ILE A 285 -3.17 1.30 19.96
CA ILE A 285 -3.70 1.54 21.32
C ILE A 285 -5.04 0.83 21.47
N GLU A 286 -5.09 -0.17 22.35
CA GLU A 286 -6.30 -0.97 22.62
C GLU A 286 -6.77 -0.84 24.07
N ARG A 287 -5.90 -0.40 24.99
CA ARG A 287 -6.19 -0.24 26.42
C ARG A 287 -6.06 1.19 26.90
N GLN A 288 -6.87 1.54 27.91
CA GLN A 288 -6.84 2.88 28.51
C GLN A 288 -5.48 3.16 29.16
N GLU A 289 -4.87 2.15 29.76
CA GLU A 289 -3.57 2.24 30.41
C GLU A 289 -2.43 2.51 29.41
N GLU A 290 -2.52 1.96 28.19
CA GLU A 290 -1.56 2.24 27.11
C GLU A 290 -1.69 3.69 26.64
N LEU A 291 -2.92 4.18 26.50
CA LEU A 291 -3.19 5.56 26.12
C LEU A 291 -2.67 6.55 27.17
N ASP A 292 -2.96 6.29 28.44
CA ASP A 292 -2.53 7.15 29.55
C ASP A 292 -1.00 7.14 29.70
N PHE A 293 -0.37 5.98 29.56
CA PHE A 293 1.08 5.86 29.54
C PHE A 293 1.71 6.65 28.37
N CYS A 294 1.20 6.53 27.15
CA CYS A 294 1.69 7.29 26.00
C CYS A 294 1.52 8.81 26.22
N ARG A 295 0.39 9.24 26.80
CA ARG A 295 0.15 10.64 27.17
C ARG A 295 1.17 11.15 28.17
N GLU A 296 1.44 10.38 29.24
CA GLU A 296 2.41 10.70 30.28
C GLU A 296 3.83 10.82 29.73
N LEU A 297 4.20 9.95 28.79
CA LEU A 297 5.48 10.06 28.07
C LEU A 297 5.55 11.29 27.17
N GLY A 298 4.41 11.90 26.85
CA GLY A 298 4.32 13.09 26.00
C GLY A 298 4.28 12.75 24.51
N PHE A 299 3.71 11.61 24.13
CA PHE A 299 3.38 11.33 22.74
C PHE A 299 2.37 12.37 22.21
N ASP A 300 2.53 12.75 20.95
CA ASP A 300 1.71 13.79 20.32
C ASP A 300 0.39 13.19 19.82
N LEU A 301 0.49 12.08 19.09
CA LEU A 301 -0.62 11.44 18.39
C LEU A 301 -0.84 10.00 18.85
N GLY A 302 -2.05 9.49 18.66
CA GLY A 302 -2.40 8.10 18.92
C GLY A 302 -3.45 7.57 17.96
N GLN A 303 -3.32 6.28 17.65
CA GLN A 303 -4.22 5.53 16.79
C GLN A 303 -4.40 4.11 17.35
N GLY A 304 -5.62 3.59 17.29
CA GLY A 304 -5.91 2.24 17.76
C GLY A 304 -7.40 2.01 17.96
N TYR A 305 -7.79 0.76 18.21
CA TYR A 305 -9.21 0.40 18.31
C TYR A 305 -9.91 0.99 19.53
N LEU A 306 -9.16 1.40 20.55
CA LEU A 306 -9.70 2.20 21.66
C LEU A 306 -10.19 3.58 21.18
N LEU A 307 -9.47 4.19 20.23
CA LEU A 307 -9.72 5.54 19.73
C LEU A 307 -10.67 5.55 18.52
N GLY A 308 -10.64 4.49 17.71
CA GLY A 308 -11.59 4.29 16.63
C GLY A 308 -11.14 3.22 15.64
N ARG A 309 -12.12 2.52 15.08
CA ARG A 309 -11.90 1.49 14.06
C ARG A 309 -11.92 2.11 12.66
N PRO A 310 -11.23 1.50 11.68
CA PRO A 310 -11.35 1.88 10.27
C PRO A 310 -12.81 1.81 9.81
N THR A 311 -13.31 2.89 9.22
CA THR A 311 -14.70 2.97 8.70
C THR A 311 -14.73 3.48 7.26
N PRO A 312 -15.66 3.03 6.40
CA PRO A 312 -15.77 3.52 5.03
C PRO A 312 -15.91 5.05 4.99
N TYR A 313 -15.10 5.74 4.20
CA TYR A 313 -15.15 7.21 4.14
C TYR A 313 -16.52 7.72 3.67
N ALA A 314 -17.25 6.93 2.87
CA ALA A 314 -18.59 7.26 2.40
C ALA A 314 -19.63 7.39 3.52
N HIS A 315 -19.37 6.82 4.70
CA HIS A 315 -20.23 6.96 5.87
C HIS A 315 -19.85 8.16 6.75
N LEU A 316 -18.70 8.80 6.47
CA LEU A 316 -18.26 9.99 7.19
C LEU A 316 -18.89 11.22 6.52
N ALA A 317 -19.58 12.03 7.32
CA ALA A 317 -20.14 13.28 6.82
C ALA A 317 -19.03 14.21 6.33
N LYS A 318 -19.32 14.99 5.28
CA LYS A 318 -18.48 16.16 4.93
C LYS A 318 -18.37 17.07 6.15
N ALA A 319 -17.15 17.24 6.66
CA ALA A 319 -16.88 18.30 7.62
C ALA A 319 -17.11 19.64 6.90
N GLN A 320 -18.06 20.43 7.41
CA GLN A 320 -18.33 21.80 6.94
C GLN A 320 -17.22 22.74 7.40
#